data_AF-A0A4Q9EM56-F1
#
_entry.id   AF-A0A4Q9EM56-F1
#
_cell.length_a   1.000
_cell.length_b   1.000
_cell.length_c   1.000
_cell.angle_alpha   90.00
_cell.angle_beta   90.00
_cell.angle_gamma   90.00
#
_symmetry.space_group_name_H-M   'P 1'
#
loop_
_entity.id
_entity.type
_entity.pdbx_description
1 polymer ?
#
loop_
_entity_poly.entity_id
_entity_poly.type
_entity_poly.pdbx_seq_one_letter_code
_entity_poly.pdbx_strand_id
1 'polypeptide(L)' 'MSILTTNKRTPQFRCKPVPGGRKPIAFPYAAKLQGEWTDINHNFVEWAVGELQAKRGVA' A
#
# COMPACT_ATOMS: atom_id res chain seq x y z
N MET A 1 -16.01 -4.10 -21.71
CA MET A 1 -15.49 -3.21 -20.63
C MET A 1 -14.16 -2.65 -21.10
N SER A 2 -13.95 -1.32 -21.06
CA SER A 2 -12.66 -0.74 -21.43
C SER A 2 -11.67 -0.86 -20.27
N ILE A 3 -10.37 -0.83 -20.57
CA ILE A 3 -9.30 -0.87 -19.57
C ILE A 3 -9.40 0.27 -18.53
N LEU A 4 -10.14 1.35 -18.85
CA LEU A 4 -10.36 2.50 -17.96
C LEU A 4 -11.36 2.20 -16.83
N THR A 5 -12.28 1.25 -17.01
CA THR A 5 -13.26 0.87 -15.97
C THR A 5 -12.85 -0.38 -15.21
N THR A 6 -11.66 -0.94 -15.50
CA THR A 6 -11.14 -2.07 -14.75
C THR A 6 -10.78 -1.59 -13.35
N ASN A 7 -11.57 -2.01 -12.37
CA ASN A 7 -11.23 -1.87 -10.96
C ASN A 7 -9.96 -2.70 -10.74
N LYS A 8 -8.79 -2.05 -10.88
CA LYS A 8 -7.52 -2.68 -10.57
C LYS A 8 -7.61 -3.05 -9.09
N ARG A 9 -7.85 -4.34 -8.80
CA ARG A 9 -7.84 -4.91 -7.44
C ARG A 9 -6.46 -4.82 -6.77
N THR A 10 -5.54 -4.08 -7.37
CA THR A 10 -4.22 -3.80 -6.84
C THR A 10 -4.36 -2.80 -5.69
N PRO A 11 -3.89 -3.14 -4.48
CA PRO A 11 -3.81 -2.20 -3.38
C PRO A 11 -3.05 -0.94 -3.81
N GLN A 12 -3.59 0.23 -3.49
CA GLN A 12 -2.91 1.50 -3.73
C GLN A 12 -2.31 2.00 -2.42
N PHE A 13 -1.00 2.26 -2.43
CA PHE A 13 -0.25 2.79 -1.30
C PHE A 13 0.34 4.16 -1.63
N ARG A 14 0.52 4.99 -0.61
CA ARG A 14 1.31 6.22 -0.69
C ARG A 14 2.16 6.42 0.56
N CYS A 15 3.34 7.01 0.39
CA CYS A 15 4.13 7.49 1.50
C CYS A 15 3.58 8.84 1.99
N LYS A 16 3.50 9.03 3.30
CA LYS A 16 3.15 10.32 3.89
C LYS A 16 4.40 11.21 3.96
N PRO A 17 4.25 12.54 3.92
CA PRO A 17 5.33 13.45 4.29
C PRO A 17 5.79 13.11 5.72
N VAL A 18 7.06 12.80 5.87
CA VAL A 18 7.64 12.51 7.18
C VAL A 18 8.47 13.71 7.63
N PRO A 19 8.25 14.24 8.85
CA PRO A 19 9.15 15.22 9.43
C PRO A 19 10.49 14.51 9.62
N GLY A 20 11.52 14.96 8.89
CA GLY A 20 12.83 14.30 8.89
C GLY A 20 13.39 14.06 10.29
N GLY A 21 14.25 13.05 10.43
CA GLY A 21 14.85 12.69 11.71
C GLY A 21 15.24 11.21 11.75
N ARG A 22 15.92 10.81 12.83
CA ARG A 22 16.31 9.39 13.07
C ARG A 22 15.27 8.59 13.86
N LYS A 23 14.18 9.23 14.29
CA LYS A 23 13.16 8.56 15.10
C LYS A 23 12.30 7.66 14.21
N PRO A 24 12.02 6.42 14.63
CA PRO A 24 11.10 5.55 13.92
C PRO A 24 9.69 6.16 13.92
N ILE A 25 9.00 6.06 12.78
CA ILE A 25 7.62 6.56 12.60
C ILE A 25 6.70 5.35 12.51
N ALA A 26 5.67 5.32 13.36
CA ALA A 26 4.76 4.19 13.46
C ALA A 26 3.89 4.00 12.20
N PHE A 27 3.41 5.09 11.60
CA PHE A 27 2.50 5.05 10.45
C PHE A 27 2.96 5.96 9.30
N PRO A 28 4.06 5.61 8.60
CA PRO A 28 4.62 6.45 7.55
C PRO A 28 3.91 6.31 6.20
N TYR A 29 2.92 5.41 6.08
CA TYR A 29 2.21 5.12 4.83
C TYR A 29 0.70 5.31 4.97
N ALA A 30 0.01 5.34 3.84
CA ALA A 30 -1.45 5.20 3.79
C ALA A 30 -1.86 4.25 2.65
N ALA A 31 -2.91 3.47 2.89
CA ALA A 31 -3.57 2.62 1.90
C ALA A 31 -4.91 3.22 1.48
N LYS A 32 -5.30 3.01 0.23
CA LYS A 32 -6.67 3.31 -0.24
C LYS A 32 -7.59 2.13 0.05
N LEU A 33 -8.40 2.24 1.10
CA LEU A 33 -9.37 1.22 1.53
C LEU A 33 -10.78 1.75 1.30
N GLN A 34 -11.59 1.03 0.52
CA GLN A 34 -12.99 1.39 0.23
C GLN A 34 -13.19 2.83 -0.29
N GLY A 35 -12.17 3.42 -0.93
CA GLY A 35 -12.20 4.79 -1.44
C GLY A 35 -11.48 5.81 -0.56
N GLU A 36 -11.29 5.49 0.72
CA GLU A 36 -10.68 6.37 1.73
C GLU A 36 -9.19 6.06 1.94
N TRP A 37 -8.44 7.06 2.39
CA TRP A 37 -7.04 6.90 2.75
C TRP A 37 -6.90 6.61 4.25
N THR A 38 -6.40 5.42 4.58
CA THR A 38 -6.18 4.98 5.96
C THR A 38 -4.69 4.87 6.25
N ASP A 39 -4.26 5.39 7.40
CA ASP A 39 -2.87 5.30 7.85
C ASP A 39 -2.47 3.85 8.17
N ILE A 40 -1.29 3.44 7.70
CA ILE A 40 -0.76 2.08 7.87
C ILE A 40 0.73 2.10 8.22
N ASN A 41 1.19 1.02 8.84
CA ASN A 41 2.58 0.83 9.21
C ASN A 41 3.36 0.06 8.13
N HIS A 42 4.67 -0.10 8.34
CA HIS A 42 5.55 -0.81 7.42
C HIS A 42 5.19 -2.30 7.28
N ASN A 43 4.90 -2.98 8.39
CA ASN A 43 4.57 -4.41 8.40
C ASN A 43 3.35 -4.73 7.51
N PHE A 44 2.35 -3.85 7.50
CA PHE A 44 1.18 -4.01 6.64
C PHE A 44 1.55 -3.92 5.15
N VAL A 45 2.43 -2.98 4.78
CA VAL A 45 2.91 -2.81 3.40
C VAL A 45 3.70 -4.05 2.97
N GLU A 46 4.60 -4.54 3.82
CA GLU A 46 5.41 -5.73 3.56
C GLU A 46 4.53 -6.96 3.29
N TRP A 47 3.55 -7.23 4.18
CA TRP A 47 2.58 -8.30 3.98
C TRP A 47 1.81 -8.16 2.65
N ALA A 48 1.27 -6.96 2.39
CA ALA A 48 0.44 -6.75 1.20
C ALA A 48 1.23 -6.88 -0.11
N VAL A 49 2.51 -6.47 -0.11
CA VAL A 49 3.43 -6.67 -1.24
C VAL A 49 3.77 -8.15 -1.40
N GLY A 50 4.04 -8.87 -0.31
CA GLY A 50 4.28 -10.31 -0.32
C GLY A 50 3.11 -11.10 -0.92
N GLU A 51 1.88 -10.80 -0.50
CA GLU A 51 0.65 -11.37 -1.06
C GLU A 51 0.51 -11.12 -2.57
N LEU A 52 0.86 -9.91 -3.03
CA LEU A 52 0.81 -9.58 -4.45
C LEU A 52 1.85 -10.35 -5.26
N GLN A 53 3.07 -10.52 -4.73
CA GLN A 53 4.14 -11.30 -5.36
C GLN A 53 3.79 -12.78 -5.44
N ALA A 54 3.29 -13.37 -4.34
CA ALA A 54 2.83 -14.76 -4.30
C ALA A 54 1.74 -15.04 -5.34
N LYS A 55 0.76 -14.13 -5.49
CA LYS A 55 -0.31 -14.25 -6.51
C LYS A 55 0.19 -14.08 -7.94
N ARG A 56 1.33 -13.41 -8.13
CA ARG A 56 1.95 -13.22 -9.46
C ARG A 56 2.83 -14.38 -9.88
N GLY A 57 3.02 -15.41 -9.03
CA GLY A 57 3.83 -16.58 -9.35
C GLY A 57 5.31 -16.26 -9.58
N VAL A 58 5.80 -15.13 -9.04
CA VAL A 58 7.22 -14.82 -9.03
C VAL A 58 7.84 -15.59 -7.87
N ALA A 59 8.19 -16.84 -8.14
CA ALA A 59 9.02 -17.68 -7.29
C ALA A 59 10.50 -17.25 -7.43
#